data_AF-A0A7D7SQW0-F1
#
_entry.id   AF-A0A7D7SQW0-F1
#
_cell.length_a   1.000
_cell.length_b   1.000
_cell.length_c   1.000
_cell.angle_alpha   90.00
_cell.angle_beta   90.00
_cell.angle_gamma   90.00
#
_symmetry.space_group_name_H-M   'P 1'
#
loop_
_entity.id
_entity.type
_entity.pdbx_description
1 polymer ?
#
loop_
_entity_poly.entity_id
_entity_poly.type
_entity_poly.pdbx_seq_one_letter_code
_entity_poly.pdbx_strand_id
1 'polypeptide(L)'
;MNLDQSLFAKAEVVSREIELPDGSKQTFYFKPLSGADYALTLSAFIGAGMEATHRADLYSVAIVKSLCNADGTQFNPDGSPLLTLEKAKALKPAVFTKFWNAVFELNFTEPDSPDQAKK
;
A
#
# COMPACT_ATOMS: atom_id res chain seq x y z
N MET A 1 0.26 6.56 -32.28
CA MET A 1 0.81 5.36 -31.60
C MET A 1 0.08 5.26 -30.28
N ASN A 2 -0.76 4.24 -30.08
CA ASN A 2 -1.46 4.03 -28.82
C ASN A 2 -0.64 3.04 -27.98
N LEU A 3 -0.30 3.41 -26.75
CA LEU A 3 0.37 2.53 -25.81
C LEU A 3 -0.64 1.50 -25.27
N ASP A 4 -0.20 0.25 -25.12
CA ASP A 4 -1.02 -0.80 -24.50
C ASP A 4 -1.34 -0.40 -23.06
N GLN A 5 -2.63 -0.50 -22.69
CA GLN A 5 -3.09 -0.18 -21.35
C GLN A 5 -2.52 -1.14 -20.29
N SER A 6 -2.02 -2.31 -20.68
CA SER A 6 -1.30 -3.23 -19.80
C SER A 6 0.03 -2.67 -19.28
N LEU A 7 0.58 -1.62 -19.90
CA LEU A 7 1.83 -0.98 -19.47
C LEU A 7 1.65 -0.11 -18.22
N PHE A 8 0.43 0.31 -17.96
CA PHE A 8 0.09 1.09 -16.78
C PHE A 8 -0.39 0.12 -15.70
N ALA A 9 -0.13 0.45 -14.43
CA ALA A 9 -0.67 -0.30 -13.31
C ALA A 9 -2.20 -0.32 -13.43
N LYS A 10 -2.74 -1.38 -14.05
CA LYS A 10 -4.17 -1.65 -14.07
C LYS A 10 -4.58 -1.80 -12.61
N ALA A 11 -5.71 -1.19 -12.28
CA ALA A 11 -6.27 -1.12 -10.93
C ALA A 11 -6.73 -2.50 -10.45
N GLU A 12 -5.78 -3.42 -10.26
CA GLU A 12 -6.03 -4.65 -9.52
C GLU A 12 -6.21 -4.24 -8.07
N VAL A 13 -7.46 -3.98 -7.72
CA VAL A 13 -7.85 -3.63 -6.36
C VAL A 13 -7.99 -4.92 -5.58
N VAL A 14 -7.15 -5.09 -4.57
CA VAL A 14 -7.23 -6.22 -3.64
C VAL A 14 -7.88 -5.77 -2.35
N SER A 15 -8.77 -6.59 -1.80
CA SER A 15 -9.35 -6.37 -0.48
C SER A 15 -8.55 -7.09 0.60
N ARG A 16 -8.51 -6.51 1.80
CA ARG A 16 -7.94 -7.10 3.01
C ARG A 16 -8.84 -6.80 4.19
N GLU A 17 -9.19 -7.85 4.95
CA GLU A 17 -9.85 -7.68 6.25
C GLU A 17 -8.81 -7.37 7.32
N ILE A 18 -8.99 -6.26 8.02
CA ILE A 18 -8.05 -5.76 9.03
C ILE A 18 -8.81 -5.58 10.34
N GLU A 19 -8.34 -6.27 11.37
CA GLU A 19 -8.82 -6.06 12.74
C GLU A 19 -8.24 -4.76 13.31
N LEU A 20 -9.14 -3.89 13.76
CA LEU A 20 -8.86 -2.62 14.38
C LEU A 20 -8.59 -2.79 15.89
N PRO A 21 -8.00 -1.79 16.55
CA PRO A 21 -7.64 -1.88 17.97
C PRO A 21 -8.81 -2.06 18.94
N ASP A 22 -10.04 -1.79 18.51
CA ASP A 22 -11.26 -2.02 19.27
C ASP A 22 -11.82 -3.46 19.09
N GLY A 23 -11.10 -4.30 18.34
CA GLY A 23 -11.51 -5.68 18.01
C GLY A 23 -12.50 -5.78 16.85
N SER A 24 -12.96 -4.64 16.31
CA SER A 24 -13.79 -4.65 15.10
C SER A 24 -12.95 -5.03 13.88
N LYS A 25 -13.58 -5.61 12.87
CA LYS A 25 -12.92 -5.93 11.60
C LYS A 25 -13.49 -5.06 10.50
N GLN A 26 -12.61 -4.47 9.70
CA GLN A 26 -12.99 -3.63 8.57
C GLN A 26 -12.26 -4.09 7.30
N THR A 27 -12.98 -4.07 6.18
CA THR A 27 -12.38 -4.33 4.87
C THR A 27 -11.75 -3.04 4.34
N PHE A 28 -10.49 -3.13 3.94
CA PHE A 28 -9.76 -2.08 3.24
C PHE A 28 -9.35 -2.56 1.86
N TYR A 29 -9.18 -1.62 0.93
CA TYR A 29 -8.83 -1.89 -0.45
C TYR A 29 -7.48 -1.27 -0.80
N PHE A 30 -6.65 -2.01 -1.53
CA PHE A 30 -5.30 -1.61 -1.91
C PHE A 30 -5.11 -1.84 -3.40
N LYS A 31 -4.32 -0.96 -4.04
CA LYS A 31 -3.89 -1.12 -5.43
C LYS A 31 -2.36 -1.14 -5.52
N PRO A 32 -1.78 -1.75 -6.58
CA PRO A 32 -0.35 -1.69 -6.83
C PRO A 32 0.14 -0.25 -6.90
N LEU A 33 1.37 -0.05 -6.45
CA LEU A 33 2.07 1.22 -6.62
C LEU A 33 2.33 1.47 -8.11
N SER A 34 2.37 2.76 -8.49
CA SER A 34 2.91 3.11 -9.81
C SER A 34 4.39 2.70 -9.88
N GLY A 35 4.94 2.50 -11.08
CA GLY A 35 6.37 2.16 -11.22
C GLY A 35 7.31 3.18 -10.56
N ALA A 36 6.92 4.46 -10.54
CA ALA A 36 7.65 5.52 -9.85
C ALA A 36 7.56 5.40 -8.33
N ASP A 37 6.36 5.19 -7.79
CA ASP A 37 6.16 5.02 -6.34
C ASP A 37 6.81 3.71 -5.84
N TYR A 38 6.78 2.66 -6.66
CA TYR A 38 7.48 1.40 -6.41
C TYR A 38 8.99 1.62 -6.28
N ALA A 39 9.62 2.27 -7.27
CA ALA A 39 11.06 2.50 -7.26
C ALA A 39 11.50 3.36 -6.06
N LEU A 40 10.70 4.37 -5.71
CA LEU A 40 10.93 5.21 -4.54
C LEU A 40 10.86 4.40 -3.25
N THR A 41 9.82 3.58 -3.11
CA THR A 41 9.59 2.74 -1.93
C THR A 41 10.65 1.65 -1.80
N LEU A 42 11.02 1.01 -2.91
CA LEU A 42 12.08 0.01 -2.97
C LEU A 42 13.41 0.59 -2.49
N SER A 43 13.75 1.80 -2.95
CA SER A 43 14.98 2.49 -2.53
C SER A 43 15.01 2.76 -1.03
N ALA A 44 13.86 3.05 -0.41
CA ALA A 44 13.74 3.19 1.04
C ALA A 44 13.96 1.85 1.77
N PHE A 45 13.48 0.76 1.16
CA PHE A 45 13.55 -0.59 1.72
C PHE A 45 14.96 -1.18 1.65
N ILE A 46 15.64 -1.07 0.50
CA ILE A 46 16.97 -1.68 0.26
C ILE A 46 18.14 -0.73 0.55
N GLY A 47 17.89 0.58 0.62
CA GLY A 47 18.93 1.60 0.70
C GLY A 47 19.67 1.61 2.05
N ALA A 48 20.86 1.02 2.07
CA ALA A 48 21.83 1.17 3.17
C ALA A 48 22.42 2.58 3.12
N GLY A 49 21.78 3.54 3.80
CA GLY A 49 22.25 4.93 3.85
C GLY A 49 21.14 5.96 4.10
N MET A 50 19.88 5.53 4.07
CA MET A 50 18.76 6.40 4.43
C MET A 50 18.53 6.40 5.94
N GLU A 51 18.44 7.59 6.52
CA GLU A 51 18.02 7.78 7.92
C GLU A 51 16.70 7.05 8.20
N ALA A 52 16.59 6.47 9.39
CA ALA A 52 15.42 5.65 9.76
C ALA A 52 14.10 6.44 9.68
N THR A 53 14.14 7.72 10.01
CA THR A 53 12.99 8.63 9.93
C THR A 53 12.51 8.85 8.49
N HIS A 54 13.44 9.03 7.55
CA HIS A 54 13.12 9.16 6.13
C HIS A 54 12.52 7.86 5.55
N ARG A 55 12.95 6.69 6.04
CA ARG A 55 12.36 5.41 5.65
C ARG A 55 10.91 5.27 6.13
N ALA A 56 10.63 5.61 7.38
CA ALA A 56 9.27 5.56 7.93
C ALA A 56 8.30 6.50 7.18
N ASP A 57 8.80 7.67 6.76
CA ASP A 57 8.04 8.62 5.95
C ASP A 57 7.69 8.03 4.58
N LEU A 58 8.63 7.34 3.92
CA LEU A 58 8.38 6.73 2.62
C LEU A 58 7.42 5.54 2.68
N TYR A 59 7.44 4.75 3.75
CA TYR A 59 6.42 3.71 3.97
C TYR A 59 5.04 4.32 4.16
N SER A 60 4.94 5.44 4.86
CA SER A 60 3.68 6.18 4.99
C SER A 60 3.17 6.69 3.64
N VAL A 61 4.07 7.17 2.77
CA VAL A 61 3.73 7.57 1.39
C VAL A 61 3.21 6.37 0.59
N ALA A 62 3.89 5.22 0.66
CA ALA A 62 3.47 4.00 -0.03
C ALA A 62 2.07 3.54 0.40
N ILE A 63 1.77 3.58 1.70
CA ILE A 63 0.43 3.30 2.24
C ILE A 63 -0.61 4.24 1.64
N VAL A 64 -0.37 5.56 1.65
CA VAL A 64 -1.30 6.54 1.06
C VAL A 64 -1.52 6.27 -0.43
N LYS A 65 -0.44 5.92 -1.16
CA LYS A 65 -0.47 5.68 -2.61
C LYS A 65 -1.15 4.37 -3.00
N SER A 66 -1.15 3.37 -2.11
CA SER A 66 -1.77 2.08 -2.36
C SER A 66 -3.20 2.00 -1.83
N LEU A 67 -3.51 2.60 -0.67
CA LEU A 67 -4.87 2.59 -0.11
C LEU A 67 -5.85 3.30 -1.03
N CYS A 68 -6.95 2.63 -1.35
CA CYS A 68 -7.96 3.11 -2.29
C CYS A 68 -9.38 2.69 -1.87
N ASN A 69 -10.37 3.16 -2.62
CA ASN A 69 -11.74 2.66 -2.62
C ASN A 69 -11.83 1.38 -3.44
N ALA A 70 -12.98 0.70 -3.37
CA ALA A 70 -13.25 -0.50 -4.18
C ALA A 70 -13.15 -0.26 -5.71
N ASP A 71 -13.30 0.98 -6.17
CA ASP A 71 -13.16 1.38 -7.58
C ASP A 71 -11.72 1.80 -7.96
N GLY A 72 -10.77 1.73 -7.01
CA GLY A 72 -9.36 2.09 -7.21
C GLY A 72 -9.03 3.58 -7.05
N THR A 73 -10.03 4.42 -6.76
CA THR A 73 -9.83 5.85 -6.46
C THR A 73 -9.27 6.06 -5.06
N GLN A 74 -8.57 7.16 -4.83
CA GLN A 74 -7.94 7.45 -3.53
C GLN A 74 -8.59 8.64 -2.82
N PHE A 75 -9.80 8.99 -3.25
CA PHE A 75 -10.54 10.14 -2.79
C PHE A 75 -11.93 9.71 -2.37
N ASN A 76 -12.42 10.26 -1.28
CA ASN A 76 -13.81 10.18 -0.90
C ASN A 76 -14.70 10.83 -1.99
N PRO A 77 -16.03 10.57 -1.99
CA PRO A 77 -16.96 11.20 -2.94
C PRO A 77 -16.97 12.73 -2.89
N ASP A 78 -16.56 13.33 -1.76
CA ASP A 78 -16.42 14.78 -1.59
C ASP A 78 -15.11 15.35 -2.16
N GLY A 79 -14.26 14.50 -2.76
CA GLY A 79 -12.97 14.85 -3.34
C GLY A 79 -11.82 14.94 -2.32
N SER A 80 -12.07 14.73 -1.03
CA SER A 80 -11.02 14.68 -0.02
C SER A 80 -10.21 13.37 -0.13
N PRO A 81 -8.91 13.35 0.18
CA PRO A 81 -8.13 12.11 0.14
C PRO A 81 -8.64 11.12 1.21
N LEU A 82 -8.67 9.82 0.87
CA LEU A 82 -9.01 8.74 1.81
C LEU A 82 -8.13 8.75 3.05
N LEU A 83 -6.83 8.97 2.84
CA LEU A 83 -5.82 9.04 3.89
C LEU A 83 -4.80 10.12 3.52
N THR A 84 -4.64 11.11 4.39
CA THR A 84 -3.56 12.09 4.24
C THR A 84 -2.24 11.50 4.74
N LEU A 85 -1.12 12.02 4.25
CA LEU A 85 0.20 11.59 4.74
C LEU A 85 0.37 11.83 6.25
N GLU A 86 -0.16 12.95 6.76
CA GLU A 86 -0.14 13.25 8.20
C GLU A 86 -0.87 12.17 9.01
N LYS A 87 -2.09 11.78 8.56
CA LYS A 87 -2.84 10.70 9.22
C LYS A 87 -2.18 9.34 9.07
N ALA A 88 -1.54 9.06 7.94
CA ALA A 88 -0.77 7.82 7.73
C ALA A 88 0.39 7.70 8.73
N LYS A 89 1.13 8.79 8.95
CA LYS A 89 2.22 8.85 9.95
C LYS A 89 1.70 8.71 11.39
N ALA A 90 0.47 9.15 11.64
CA ALA A 90 -0.18 9.08 12.94
C ALA A 90 -0.92 7.75 13.20
N LEU A 91 -0.86 6.77 12.28
CA LEU A 91 -1.48 5.47 12.48
C LEU A 91 -0.89 4.79 13.73
N LYS A 92 -1.76 4.13 14.49
CA LYS A 92 -1.31 3.25 15.58
C LYS A 92 -0.37 2.18 15.02
N PRO A 93 0.72 1.80 15.72
CA PRO A 93 1.72 0.87 15.20
C PRO A 93 1.16 -0.44 14.63
N ALA A 94 0.15 -1.02 15.29
CA ALA A 94 -0.51 -2.24 14.83
C ALA A 94 -1.24 -2.05 13.48
N VAL A 95 -1.92 -0.92 13.30
CA VAL A 95 -2.64 -0.60 12.05
C VAL A 95 -1.64 -0.28 10.95
N PHE A 96 -0.62 0.53 11.26
CA PHE A 96 0.45 0.84 10.33
C PHE A 96 1.11 -0.43 9.79
N THR A 97 1.45 -1.38 10.68
CA THR A 97 2.07 -2.65 10.30
C THR A 97 1.16 -3.47 9.38
N LYS A 98 -0.14 -3.58 9.70
CA LYS A 98 -1.09 -4.30 8.84
C LYS A 98 -1.24 -3.65 7.46
N PHE A 99 -1.28 -2.32 7.40
CA PHE A 99 -1.37 -1.58 6.13
C PHE A 99 -0.09 -1.75 5.32
N TRP A 100 1.07 -1.57 5.96
CA TRP A 100 2.35 -1.75 5.30
C TRP A 100 2.53 -3.18 4.77
N ASN A 101 2.14 -4.21 5.53
CA ASN A 101 2.23 -5.60 5.06
C ASN A 101 1.35 -5.83 3.82
N ALA A 102 0.13 -5.28 3.79
CA ALA A 102 -0.73 -5.38 2.61
C ALA A 102 -0.10 -4.72 1.38
N VAL A 103 0.51 -3.54 1.54
CA VAL A 103 1.28 -2.89 0.47
C VAL A 103 2.50 -3.71 0.09
N PHE A 104 3.19 -4.29 1.07
CA PHE A 104 4.42 -5.03 0.87
C PHE A 104 4.18 -6.28 0.04
N GLU A 105 3.20 -7.10 0.43
CA GLU A 105 2.77 -8.30 -0.30
C GLU A 105 2.35 -7.95 -1.73
N LEU A 106 1.57 -6.88 -1.91
CA LEU A 106 1.06 -6.51 -3.22
C LEU A 106 2.15 -6.07 -4.20
N ASN A 107 3.30 -5.60 -3.72
CA ASN A 107 4.31 -4.95 -4.56
C ASN A 107 5.67 -5.63 -4.55
N PHE A 108 6.05 -6.36 -3.49
CA PHE A 108 7.42 -6.84 -3.29
C PHE A 108 7.53 -8.35 -3.03
N THR A 109 6.40 -9.07 -2.97
CA THR A 109 6.41 -10.54 -3.02
C THR A 109 6.13 -11.02 -4.44
N GLU A 110 6.83 -12.06 -4.90
CA GLU A 110 6.56 -12.66 -6.20
C GLU A 110 5.12 -13.20 -6.24
N PRO A 111 4.38 -13.04 -7.35
CA PRO A 111 2.98 -13.47 -7.43
C PRO A 111 2.72 -14.98 -7.23
N ASP A 112 3.76 -15.82 -7.24
CA ASP A 112 3.61 -17.26 -7.02
C ASP A 112 4.92 -17.86 -6.48
N SER A 113 5.04 -17.97 -5.15
CA SER A 113 5.83 -19.04 -4.56
C SER A 113 4.83 -20.11 -4.09
N PRO A 114 4.75 -21.29 -4.73
CA PRO A 114 3.70 -22.30 -4.50
C PRO A 114 3.76 -23.02 -3.13
N ASP A 115 4.23 -22.38 -2.07
CA ASP A 115 4.60 -23.06 -0.80
C ASP A 115 3.98 -22.47 0.48
N GLN A 116 2.79 -21.87 0.38
CA GLN A 116 1.95 -21.60 1.58
C GLN A 116 0.65 -22.40 1.66
N ALA A 117 0.47 -23.39 0.78
CA ALA A 117 -0.50 -24.46 0.99
C ALA A 117 0.15 -25.63 1.73
N LYS A 118 0.53 -25.41 2.99
CA LYS A 118 0.68 -26.40 4.09
C LYS A 118 1.62 -25.87 5.17
N LYS A 119 1.06 -25.45 6.30
CA LYS A 119 1.48 -25.86 7.65
C LYS A 119 0.40 -25.52 8.65
#